data_AF-A0A392MUZ3-F1
#
_entry.id   AF-A0A392MUZ3-F1
#
_cell.length_a   1.000
_cell.length_b   1.000
_cell.length_c   1.000
_cell.angle_alpha   90.00
_cell.angle_beta   90.00
_cell.angle_gamma   90.00
#
_symmetry.space_group_name_H-M   'P 1'
#
loop_
_entity.id
_entity.type
_entity.pdbx_description
1 polymer ?
#
loop_
_entity_poly.entity_id
_entity_poly.type
_entity_poly.pdbx_seq_one_letter_code
_entity_poly.pdbx_strand_id
1 'polypeptide(L)'
;VGQKNFYIEKTAYSRCEVVAMEWMVQEVLEFECFHPTIYNFLCFYLKAANADAVVEKKVTCLALLALAGPGQLCYWPSTIAAAVVILACLELNQKASHKVIGVITVAL
;
A
#
# COMPACT_ATOMS: atom_id res chain seq x y z
N VAL A 1 -8.16 -6.09 36.08
CA VAL A 1 -9.11 -4.99 35.77
C VAL A 1 -8.45 -4.13 34.70
N GLY A 2 -8.72 -4.45 33.43
CA GLY A 2 -7.94 -3.99 32.26
C GLY A 2 -8.17 -2.52 31.91
N GLN A 3 -7.24 -1.95 31.13
CA GLN A 3 -7.19 -0.54 30.73
C GLN A 3 -8.56 0.02 30.35
N LYS A 4 -8.93 1.14 31.00
CA LYS A 4 -10.23 1.81 30.84
C LYS A 4 -10.29 2.75 29.64
N ASN A 5 -9.14 3.32 29.24
CA ASN A 5 -9.04 4.35 28.21
C ASN A 5 -7.80 4.13 27.31
N PHE A 6 -7.94 4.46 26.03
CA PHE A 6 -6.93 4.49 24.97
C PHE A 6 -6.51 5.93 24.69
N TYR A 7 -5.22 6.21 24.56
CA TYR A 7 -4.72 7.57 24.33
C TYR A 7 -4.12 7.66 22.93
N ILE A 8 -4.65 8.57 22.11
CA ILE A 8 -4.08 8.93 20.79
C ILE A 8 -3.77 10.42 20.86
N GLU A 9 -2.49 10.76 20.77
CA GLU A 9 -1.97 12.11 20.98
C GLU A 9 -2.46 12.73 22.30
N LYS A 10 -3.34 13.74 22.26
CA LYS A 10 -3.90 14.45 23.41
C LYS A 10 -5.34 14.02 23.74
N THR A 11 -5.89 13.07 23.00
CA THR A 11 -7.28 12.63 23.15
C THR A 11 -7.34 11.26 23.79
N ALA A 12 -8.24 11.11 24.77
CA ALA A 12 -8.50 9.84 25.44
C ALA A 12 -9.84 9.28 24.97
N TYR A 13 -9.85 8.03 24.54
CA TYR A 13 -11.02 7.28 24.10
C TYR A 13 -11.32 6.18 25.09
N SER A 14 -12.55 6.10 25.56
CA SER A 14 -13.02 4.97 26.34
C SER A 14 -13.08 3.70 25.51
N ARG A 15 -13.06 2.55 26.18
CA ARG A 15 -13.27 1.26 25.50
C ARG A 15 -14.60 1.19 24.73
N CYS A 16 -15.66 1.78 25.26
CA CYS A 16 -16.96 1.78 24.61
C CYS A 16 -16.93 2.55 23.29
N GLU A 17 -16.24 3.70 23.24
CA GLU A 17 -16.10 4.49 22.02
C GLU A 17 -15.31 3.75 20.94
N VAL A 18 -14.21 3.09 21.32
CA VAL A 18 -13.40 2.32 20.35
C VAL A 18 -14.18 1.14 19.78
N VAL A 19 -14.91 0.39 20.63
CA VAL A 19 -15.73 -0.75 20.18
C VAL A 19 -16.92 -0.29 19.33
N ALA A 20 -17.55 0.84 19.68
CA ALA A 20 -18.61 1.41 18.88
C ALA A 20 -18.10 1.82 17.48
N MET A 21 -16.90 2.42 17.40
CA MET A 21 -16.29 2.78 16.13
C MET A 21 -15.88 1.54 15.32
N GLU A 22 -15.34 0.51 15.96
CA GLU A 22 -15.02 -0.78 15.31
C GLU A 22 -16.26 -1.38 14.64
N TRP A 23 -17.36 -1.46 15.39
CA TRP A 23 -18.63 -1.98 14.87
C TRP A 23 -19.14 -1.14 13.69
N MET A 24 -19.18 0.18 13.84
CA MET A 24 -19.64 1.10 12.81
C MET A 24 -18.83 0.96 11.51
N VAL A 25 -17.49 0.87 11.60
CA VAL A 25 -16.63 0.70 10.43
C VAL A 25 -16.90 -0.62 9.72
N GLN A 26 -17.06 -1.72 10.47
CA GLN A 26 -17.37 -3.03 9.89
C GLN A 26 -18.73 -3.03 9.19
N GLU A 27 -19.73 -2.40 9.80
CA GLU A 27 -21.08 -2.29 9.24
C GLU A 27 -21.09 -1.46 7.94
N VAL A 28 -20.39 -0.32 7.91
CA VAL A 28 -20.25 0.52 6.70
C VAL A 28 -19.53 -0.20 5.57
N LEU A 29 -18.57 -1.07 5.89
CA LEU A 29 -17.84 -1.88 4.92
C LEU A 29 -18.56 -3.18 4.55
N GLU A 30 -19.79 -3.40 5.04
CA GLU A 30 -20.54 -4.65 4.83
C GLU A 30 -19.73 -5.90 5.24
N PHE A 31 -18.87 -5.75 6.25
CA PHE A 31 -17.90 -6.76 6.72
C PHE A 31 -16.86 -7.20 5.67
N GLU A 32 -16.75 -6.50 4.53
CA GLU A 32 -15.72 -6.72 3.51
C GLU A 32 -14.39 -6.05 3.92
N CYS A 33 -13.76 -6.57 4.98
CA CYS A 33 -12.52 -5.99 5.52
C CYS A 33 -11.23 -6.43 4.78
N PHE A 34 -11.33 -7.34 3.81
CA PHE A 34 -10.18 -8.00 3.18
C PHE A 34 -9.89 -7.50 1.76
N HIS A 35 -9.94 -6.19 1.57
CA HIS A 35 -9.62 -5.57 0.29
C HIS A 35 -8.09 -5.65 0.02
N PRO A 36 -7.67 -6.01 -1.21
CA PRO A 36 -6.27 -6.11 -1.54
C PRO A 36 -5.60 -4.74 -1.44
N THR A 37 -4.40 -4.68 -0.85
CA THR A 37 -3.62 -3.45 -0.76
C THR A 37 -2.52 -3.41 -1.82
N ILE A 38 -1.89 -2.25 -1.99
CA ILE A 38 -0.76 -2.06 -2.92
C ILE A 38 0.36 -3.08 -2.59
N TYR A 39 0.58 -3.36 -1.30
CA TYR A 39 1.60 -4.30 -0.82
C TYR A 39 1.37 -5.75 -1.26
N ASN A 40 0.10 -6.16 -1.42
CA ASN A 40 -0.21 -7.51 -1.91
C ASN A 40 0.34 -7.74 -3.31
N PHE A 41 0.30 -6.71 -4.18
CA PHE A 41 0.80 -6.77 -5.55
C PHE A 41 2.30 -6.51 -5.67
N LEU A 42 2.84 -5.62 -4.82
CA LEU A 42 4.26 -5.24 -4.83
C LEU A 42 5.20 -6.46 -4.71
N CYS A 43 4.88 -7.42 -3.84
CA CYS A 43 5.68 -8.63 -3.67
C CYS A 43 5.81 -9.44 -4.98
N PHE A 44 4.75 -9.53 -5.78
CA PHE A 44 4.78 -10.23 -7.06
C PHE A 44 5.61 -9.48 -8.09
N TYR A 45 5.42 -8.15 -8.20
CA TYR A 45 6.14 -7.34 -9.19
C TYR A 45 7.64 -7.21 -8.90
N LEU A 46 8.04 -7.08 -7.62
CA LEU A 46 9.44 -7.04 -7.22
C LEU A 46 10.17 -8.35 -7.54
N LYS A 47 9.50 -9.49 -7.28
CA LYS A 47 10.02 -10.81 -7.65
C LYS A 47 10.17 -10.96 -9.16
N ALA A 48 9.16 -10.53 -9.92
CA ALA A 48 9.19 -10.60 -11.39
C ALA A 48 10.26 -9.69 -12.01
N ALA A 49 10.54 -8.54 -11.39
CA ALA A 49 11.59 -7.62 -11.79
C ALA A 49 13.01 -8.05 -11.35
N ASN A 50 13.13 -9.13 -10.57
CA ASN A 50 14.38 -9.55 -9.92
C ASN A 50 15.05 -8.38 -9.19
N ALA A 51 14.24 -7.64 -8.42
CA ALA A 51 14.64 -6.42 -7.73
C ALA A 51 15.73 -6.68 -6.67
N ASP A 52 16.67 -5.75 -6.55
CA ASP A 52 17.64 -5.75 -5.46
C ASP A 52 17.08 -4.99 -4.23
N ALA A 53 17.79 -5.08 -3.10
CA ALA A 53 17.39 -4.40 -1.87
C ALA A 53 17.28 -2.87 -2.01
N VAL A 54 17.97 -2.27 -2.99
CA VAL A 54 17.91 -0.83 -3.26
C VAL A 54 16.57 -0.46 -3.92
N VAL A 55 16.17 -1.23 -4.94
CA VAL A 55 14.86 -1.10 -5.61
C VAL A 55 13.73 -1.37 -4.61
N GLU A 56 13.81 -2.42 -3.80
CA GLU A 56 12.78 -2.74 -2.80
C GLU A 56 12.57 -1.61 -1.78
N LYS A 57 13.65 -1.04 -1.25
CA LYS A 57 13.58 0.09 -0.32
C LYS A 57 12.95 1.32 -0.97
N LYS A 58 13.32 1.61 -2.22
CA LYS A 58 12.79 2.75 -2.98
C LYS A 58 11.29 2.57 -3.27
N VAL A 59 10.91 1.38 -3.74
CA VAL A 59 9.51 1.00 -3.99
C VAL A 59 8.67 1.12 -2.73
N THR A 60 9.17 0.66 -1.58
CA THR A 60 8.47 0.77 -0.30
C THR A 60 8.24 2.22 0.10
N CYS A 61 9.25 3.08 -0.08
CA CYS A 61 9.12 4.53 0.19
C CYS A 61 8.08 5.18 -0.74
N LEU A 62 8.15 4.90 -2.03
CA LEU A 62 7.21 5.43 -3.02
C LEU A 62 5.78 4.92 -2.78
N ALA A 63 5.61 3.69 -2.31
CA ALA A 63 4.31 3.12 -1.93
C ALA A 63 3.70 3.79 -0.69
N LEU A 64 4.53 4.27 0.25
CA LEU A 64 4.11 5.04 1.42
C LEU A 64 3.81 6.53 1.12
N LEU A 65 4.43 7.08 0.07
CA LEU A 65 4.14 8.42 -0.44
C LEU A 65 2.92 8.42 -1.35
N ALA A 66 2.76 7.34 -2.12
CA ALA A 66 1.43 6.85 -2.44
C ALA A 66 0.65 6.56 -1.14
N LEU A 67 -0.62 6.21 -1.02
CA LEU A 67 -1.35 6.18 0.26
C LEU A 67 -1.50 7.55 1.00
N ALA A 68 -0.44 8.33 1.19
CA ALA A 68 -0.49 9.68 1.78
C ALA A 68 -1.06 10.74 0.80
N GLY A 69 -0.97 10.47 -0.51
CA GLY A 69 -1.45 11.38 -1.54
C GLY A 69 -2.98 11.38 -1.67
N PRO A 70 -3.64 12.56 -1.70
CA PRO A 70 -5.11 12.66 -1.72
C PRO A 70 -5.78 12.13 -3.00
N GLY A 71 -5.03 11.96 -4.09
CA GLY A 71 -5.57 11.57 -5.41
C GLY A 71 -5.53 10.07 -5.73
N GLN A 72 -5.01 9.23 -4.84
CA GLN A 72 -4.76 7.83 -5.19
C GLN A 72 -5.90 6.87 -4.89
N LEU A 73 -6.92 7.33 -4.19
CA LEU A 73 -8.13 6.55 -3.92
C LEU A 73 -8.92 6.18 -5.18
N CYS A 74 -8.60 6.79 -6.33
CA CYS A 74 -9.25 6.54 -7.63
C CYS A 74 -8.63 5.40 -8.44
N TYR A 75 -7.48 4.86 -8.03
CA TYR A 75 -6.76 3.85 -8.79
C TYR A 75 -6.75 2.50 -8.09
N TRP A 76 -6.79 1.43 -8.88
CA TRP A 76 -6.68 0.08 -8.33
C TRP A 76 -5.31 -0.14 -7.68
N PRO A 77 -5.26 -0.82 -6.53
CA PRO A 77 -4.00 -1.11 -5.83
C PRO A 77 -2.94 -1.81 -6.69
N SER A 78 -3.38 -2.65 -7.65
CA SER A 78 -2.51 -3.29 -8.64
C SER A 78 -1.83 -2.29 -9.58
N THR A 79 -2.59 -1.34 -10.11
CA THR A 79 -2.09 -0.28 -11.00
C THR A 79 -1.07 0.60 -10.30
N ILE A 80 -1.36 1.00 -9.05
CA ILE A 80 -0.43 1.81 -8.25
C ILE A 80 0.86 1.02 -7.97
N ALA A 81 0.75 -0.26 -7.61
CA ALA A 81 1.91 -1.12 -7.36
C ALA A 81 2.81 -1.25 -8.60
N ALA A 82 2.22 -1.48 -9.78
CA ALA A 82 2.96 -1.57 -11.04
C ALA A 82 3.66 -0.24 -11.37
N ALA A 83 2.94 0.89 -11.24
CA ALA A 83 3.48 2.22 -11.51
C ALA A 83 4.68 2.56 -10.60
N VAL A 84 4.58 2.23 -9.30
CA VAL A 84 5.67 2.48 -8.35
C VAL A 84 6.91 1.64 -8.66
N VAL A 85 6.74 0.37 -9.04
CA VAL A 85 7.86 -0.50 -9.45
C VAL A 85 8.53 0.03 -10.71
N ILE A 86 7.74 0.41 -11.73
CA ILE A 86 8.27 1.02 -12.96
C ILE A 86 9.07 2.28 -12.62
N LEU A 87 8.50 3.18 -11.80
CA LEU A 87 9.13 4.44 -11.46
C LEU A 87 10.46 4.25 -10.70
N ALA A 88 10.49 3.33 -9.74
CA ALA A 88 11.72 2.99 -9.02
C ALA A 88 12.78 2.37 -9.95
N CYS A 89 12.37 1.46 -10.84
CA CYS A 89 13.28 0.86 -11.82
C CYS A 89 13.81 1.89 -12.82
N LEU A 90 13.00 2.85 -13.28
CA LEU A 90 13.42 3.92 -14.18
C LEU A 90 14.43 4.86 -13.51
N GLU A 91 14.16 5.25 -12.26
CA GLU A 91 15.03 6.17 -11.52
C GLU A 91 16.40 5.54 -11.20
N LEU A 92 16.43 4.24 -10.89
CA LEU A 92 17.65 3.53 -10.56
C LEU A 92 18.42 3.02 -11.79
N ASN A 93 17.79 2.98 -12.97
CA ASN A 93 18.30 2.21 -14.09
C ASN A 93 18.18 2.93 -15.44
N GLN A 94 18.95 4.01 -15.62
CA GLN A 94 19.09 4.76 -16.87
C GLN A 94 19.54 3.90 -18.09
N LYS A 95 19.81 2.58 -17.93
CA LYS A 95 20.13 1.62 -19.01
C LYS A 95 19.41 0.25 -18.98
N ALA A 96 18.61 -0.12 -17.97
CA ALA A 96 17.94 -1.46 -17.92
C ALA A 96 16.45 -1.44 -18.31
N SER A 97 16.02 -0.39 -19.02
CA SER A 97 14.63 -0.15 -19.41
C SER A 97 13.97 -1.30 -20.19
N HIS A 98 14.74 -2.15 -20.88
CA HIS A 98 14.17 -3.14 -21.80
C HIS A 98 13.57 -4.41 -21.14
N LYS A 99 13.98 -4.80 -19.93
CA LYS A 99 13.45 -6.02 -19.29
C LYS A 99 12.17 -5.79 -18.47
N VAL A 100 12.03 -4.62 -17.84
CA VAL A 100 10.93 -4.33 -16.91
C VAL A 100 9.64 -3.95 -17.65
N ILE A 101 9.76 -3.25 -18.78
CA ILE A 101 8.60 -2.86 -19.61
C ILE A 101 7.92 -4.10 -20.21
N GLY A 102 8.67 -5.13 -20.60
CA GLY A 102 8.11 -6.37 -21.15
C GLY A 102 7.31 -7.21 -20.14
N VAL A 103 7.65 -7.15 -18.85
CA VAL A 103 6.96 -7.92 -17.80
C VAL A 103 5.64 -7.24 -17.39
N ILE A 104 5.58 -5.90 -17.47
CA ILE A 104 4.44 -5.14 -16.95
C ILE A 104 3.42 -4.80 -18.04
N THR A 105 3.83 -4.62 -19.31
CA THR A 105 2.90 -4.48 -20.44
C THR A 105 2.13 -5.77 -20.78
N VAL A 106 2.62 -6.94 -20.34
CA VAL A 106 1.91 -8.23 -20.52
C VAL A 106 0.91 -8.49 -19.36
N ALA A 107 0.97 -7.70 -18.28
CA ALA A 107 0.13 -7.85 -17.09
C ALA A 107 -0.99 -6.79 -16.98
N LEU A 108 -1.06 -5.86 -17.94
CA LEU A 108 -2.15 -4.89 -18.17
C LEU A 108 -2.99 -5.37 -19.35
#